data_AF-A0A6M7WUY9-F1
#
_entry.id   AF-A0A6M7WUY9-F1
#
_cell.length_a   1.000
_cell.length_b   1.000
_cell.length_c   1.000
_cell.angle_alpha   90.00
_cell.angle_beta   90.00
_cell.angle_gamma   90.00
#
_symmetry.space_group_name_H-M   'P 1'
#
loop_
_entity.id
_entity.type
_entity.pdbx_description
1 polymer ?
#
loop_
_entity_poly.entity_id
_entity_poly.type
_entity_poly.pdbx_seq_one_letter_code
_entity_poly.pdbx_strand_id
1 'polypeptide(L)' 'MGHGRFSSKSVTISRPNYAHYTDTPQKLAPQLNRFFAALRLGVIKVEPPRPYDLAAASQAHRDLESRRTTGALELKV' A
#
# COMPACT_ATOMS: atom_id res chain seq x y z
N MET A 1 12.75 -28.32 24.65
CA MET A 1 13.61 -28.88 23.59
C MET A 1 12.77 -29.01 22.32
N GLY A 2 13.25 -28.47 21.19
CA GLY A 2 12.56 -28.59 19.89
C GLY A 2 12.98 -27.49 18.91
N HIS A 3 14.26 -27.50 18.51
CA HIS A 3 14.88 -26.54 17.61
C HIS A 3 14.19 -26.48 16.23
N GLY A 4 14.22 -25.27 15.64
CA GLY A 4 13.60 -24.94 14.37
C GLY A 4 14.11 -25.76 13.18
N ARG A 5 13.21 -26.00 12.23
CA ARG A 5 13.50 -26.55 10.91
C ARG A 5 12.84 -25.71 9.82
N PHE A 6 13.18 -24.42 9.76
CA PHE A 6 12.85 -23.60 8.58
C PHE A 6 14.06 -23.35 7.67
N SER A 7 15.26 -23.84 8.03
CA SER A 7 16.50 -23.66 7.26
C SER A 7 16.73 -24.72 6.15
N SER A 8 15.68 -25.23 5.48
CA SER A 8 15.87 -26.15 4.32
C SER A 8 15.17 -25.73 3.04
N LYS A 9 14.47 -24.60 3.07
CA LYS A 9 14.00 -23.91 1.87
C LYS A 9 14.51 -22.49 2.03
N SER A 10 15.33 -22.01 1.10
CA SER A 10 15.77 -20.62 1.05
C SER A 10 14.53 -19.72 0.91
N VAL A 11 13.85 -19.43 2.02
CA VAL A 11 12.73 -18.52 2.06
C VAL A 11 13.33 -17.13 1.96
N THR A 12 13.38 -16.61 0.74
CA THR A 12 13.68 -15.21 0.49
C THR A 12 12.51 -14.39 1.03
N ILE A 13 12.63 -13.91 2.25
CA ILE A 13 11.71 -12.91 2.80
C ILE A 13 12.07 -11.58 2.14
N SER A 14 11.38 -11.22 1.06
CA SER A 14 11.45 -9.87 0.54
C SER A 14 10.57 -8.98 1.41
N ARG A 15 11.16 -7.94 1.99
CA ARG A 15 10.42 -6.79 2.52
C ARG A 15 10.55 -5.67 1.48
N PRO A 16 9.81 -5.72 0.37
CA PRO A 16 9.97 -4.77 -0.72
C PRO A 16 9.69 -3.37 -0.18
N ASN A 17 10.75 -2.57 -0.02
CA ASN A 17 10.63 -1.17 0.29
C ASN A 17 10.41 -0.43 -1.04
N TYR A 18 9.27 0.24 -1.18
CA TYR A 18 8.89 0.97 -2.38
C TYR A 18 9.85 2.13 -2.70
N ALA A 19 10.56 2.64 -1.69
CA ALA A 19 11.50 3.76 -1.83
C ALA A 19 12.57 3.54 -2.90
N HIS A 20 13.10 2.31 -3.06
CA HIS A 20 14.14 2.04 -4.04
C HIS A 20 13.63 1.97 -5.50
N TYR A 21 12.31 1.81 -5.69
CA TYR A 21 11.69 1.68 -7.01
C TYR A 21 11.19 3.02 -7.59
N THR A 22 11.12 4.06 -6.77
CA THR A 22 10.65 5.41 -7.15
C THR A 22 11.70 6.50 -6.94
N ASP A 23 12.95 6.09 -6.68
CA ASP A 23 14.05 6.96 -6.27
C ASP A 23 14.41 8.04 -7.31
N THR A 24 14.15 7.79 -8.61
CA THR A 24 14.34 8.78 -9.67
C THR A 24 13.06 8.98 -10.51
N PRO A 25 12.83 10.21 -11.03
CA PRO A 25 11.70 10.49 -11.92
C PRO A 25 11.64 9.55 -13.12
N GLN A 26 12.79 9.15 -13.66
CA GLN A 26 12.90 8.24 -14.81
C GLN A 26 12.44 6.81 -14.48
N LYS A 27 12.60 6.36 -13.23
CA LYS A 27 12.11 5.04 -12.77
C LYS A 27 10.62 5.09 -12.42
N LEU A 28 10.15 6.22 -11.90
CA LEU A 28 8.77 6.43 -11.48
C LEU A 28 7.81 6.63 -12.68
N ALA A 29 8.20 7.45 -13.66
CA ALA A 29 7.36 7.79 -14.82
C ALA A 29 6.76 6.58 -15.55
N PRO A 30 7.52 5.52 -15.93
CA PRO A 30 6.93 4.36 -16.59
C PRO A 30 5.98 3.57 -15.69
N GLN A 31 6.20 3.54 -14.36
CA GLN A 31 5.31 2.87 -13.42
C GLN A 31 3.97 3.62 -13.30
N LEU A 32 4.01 4.94 -13.16
CA LEU A 32 2.82 5.79 -13.15
C LEU A 32 2.04 5.67 -14.45
N ASN A 33 2.73 5.72 -15.60
CA ASN A 33 2.08 5.60 -16.90
C ASN A 33 1.32 4.29 -17.05
N ARG A 34 1.91 3.16 -16.63
CA ARG A 34 1.24 1.85 -16.63
C ARG A 34 0.05 1.81 -15.68
N PHE A 35 0.21 2.33 -14.46
CA PHE A 35 -0.85 2.37 -13.46
C PHE A 35 -2.05 3.18 -13.95
N PHE A 36 -1.83 4.41 -14.44
CA PHE A 36 -2.91 5.24 -14.96
C PHE A 36 -3.52 4.71 -16.26
N ALA A 37 -2.74 4.03 -17.11
CA ALA A 37 -3.31 3.32 -18.26
C ALA A 37 -4.27 2.21 -17.81
N ALA A 38 -3.87 1.39 -16.83
CA ALA A 38 -4.70 0.33 -16.28
C ALA A 38 -5.98 0.86 -15.58
N LEU A 39 -5.88 2.02 -14.90
CA LEU A 39 -7.05 2.73 -14.36
C LEU A 39 -8.01 3.17 -15.47
N ARG A 40 -7.51 3.83 -16.53
CA ARG A 40 -8.35 4.30 -17.65
C ARG A 40 -9.01 3.16 -18.41
N LEU A 41 -8.33 2.02 -18.52
CA LEU A 41 -8.85 0.79 -19.13
C LEU A 41 -9.84 0.04 -18.21
N GLY A 42 -10.02 0.47 -16.96
CA GLY A 42 -10.91 -0.18 -16.00
C GLY A 42 -10.40 -1.54 -15.48
N VAL A 43 -9.14 -1.88 -15.75
CA VAL A 43 -8.47 -3.08 -15.23
C VAL A 43 -8.30 -2.95 -13.72
N ILE A 44 -7.95 -1.74 -13.26
CA ILE A 44 -7.92 -1.40 -11.84
C ILE A 44 -9.17 -0.60 -11.53
N LYS A 45 -9.93 -1.05 -10.53
CA LYS A 45 -11.09 -0.33 -9.98
C LYS A 45 -10.72 0.14 -8.58
N VAL A 46 -10.84 1.44 -8.35
CA VAL A 46 -10.57 2.06 -7.05
C VAL A 46 -11.90 2.25 -6.35
N GLU A 47 -12.05 1.64 -5.18
CA GLU A 47 -13.21 1.88 -4.32
C GLU A 47 -13.13 3.31 -3.75
N PRO A 48 -14.28 4.00 -3.60
CA PRO A 48 -14.29 5.32 -3.00
C PRO A 48 -13.69 5.26 -1.59
N PRO A 49 -12.66 6.07 -1.29
CA PRO A 49 -12.02 6.03 0.01
C PRO A 49 -12.99 6.52 1.09
N ARG A 50 -12.83 6.03 2.31
CA ARG A 50 -13.58 6.58 3.44
C ARG A 50 -13.00 7.96 3.80
N PRO A 51 -13.81 9.03 3.76
CA PRO A 51 -13.34 10.37 4.10
C PRO A 51 -13.30 10.56 5.62
N TYR A 52 -12.27 11.26 6.09
CA TYR A 52 -12.17 11.82 7.43
C TYR A 52 -11.71 13.28 7.29
N ASP A 53 -12.18 14.17 8.17
CA ASP A 53 -11.60 15.51 8.26
C ASP A 53 -10.15 15.39 8.75
N LEU A 54 -9.28 16.30 8.31
CA LEU A 54 -7.88 16.32 8.74
C LEU A 54 -7.76 16.41 10.27
N ALA A 55 -8.66 17.15 10.91
CA ALA A 55 -8.74 17.24 12.37
C ALA A 55 -9.03 15.87 13.04
N ALA A 56 -9.69 14.96 12.33
CA ALA A 56 -10.02 13.61 12.77
C ALA A 56 -8.93 12.57 12.41
N ALA A 57 -7.73 12.99 12.00
CA ALA A 57 -6.61 12.09 11.67
C ALA A 57 -6.35 11.05 12.78
N SER A 58 -6.43 11.44 14.05
CA SER A 58 -6.25 10.50 15.17
C SER A 58 -7.28 9.36 15.17
N GLN A 59 -8.53 9.64 14.75
CA GLN A 59 -9.57 8.63 14.61
C GLN A 59 -9.34 7.75 13.38
N ALA A 60 -8.90 8.32 12.27
CA ALA A 60 -8.54 7.56 11.07
C ALA A 60 -7.43 6.53 11.38
N HIS A 61 -6.42 6.92 12.15
CA HIS A 61 -5.37 6.00 12.63
C HIS A 61 -5.92 4.88 13.53
N ARG A 62 -6.76 5.22 14.52
CA ARG A 62 -7.40 4.20 15.38
C ARG A 62 -8.24 3.21 14.60
N ASP A 63 -8.97 3.67 13.59
CA ASP A 63 -9.81 2.83 12.73
C ASP A 63 -8.96 1.91 11.84
N LEU A 64 -7.84 2.41 11.33
CA LEU A 64 -6.87 1.62 10.55
C LEU A 64 -6.21 0.53 11.41
N GLU A 65 -5.71 0.90 12.59
CA GLU A 65 -5.00 -0.02 13.49
C GLU A 65 -5.91 -1.14 14.03
N SER A 66 -7.17 -0.80 14.29
CA SER A 66 -8.20 -1.76 14.72
C SER A 66 -8.78 -2.62 13.60
N ARG A 67 -8.29 -2.46 12.35
CA ARG A 67 -8.76 -3.18 11.16
C ARG A 67 -10.27 -3.03 10.91
N ARG A 68 -10.85 -1.89 11.32
CA ARG A 68 -12.26 -1.56 11.07
C ARG A 68 -12.48 -0.99 9.67
N THR A 69 -11.41 -0.71 8.95
CA THR A 69 -11.45 -0.15 7.60
C THR A 69 -10.80 -1.10 6.60
N THR A 70 -11.36 -1.15 5.41
CA THR A 70 -10.81 -1.84 4.23
C THR A 70 -10.73 -0.83 3.09
N GLY A 71 -9.72 -0.98 2.23
CA GLY A 71 -9.48 -0.01 1.16
C GLY A 71 -8.76 1.25 1.64
N ALA A 72 -8.87 2.32 0.86
CA ALA A 72 -8.15 3.58 1.10
C ALA A 72 -8.91 4.49 2.07
N LEU A 73 -8.14 5.25 2.86
CA LEU A 73 -8.65 6.34 3.71
C LEU A 73 -8.19 7.68 3.13
N GLU A 74 -9.06 8.67 3.10
CA GLU A 74 -8.77 10.03 2.63
C GLU A 74 -8.92 11.02 3.79
N LEU A 75 -7.93 11.90 3.96
CA LEU A 75 -8.02 13.03 4.88
C LEU A 75 -8.32 14.30 4.10
N LYS A 76 -9.44 14.95 4.41
CA LYS A 76 -9.89 16.19 3.77
C LYS A 76 -9.48 17.40 4.59
N VAL A 77 -8.93 18.41 3.90
CA VAL A 77 -8.54 19.71 4.49
C VAL A 77 -9.68 20.70 4.34
#